data_AF-A0A3N1ML95-F1
#
_entry.id   AF-A0A3N1ML95-F1
#
_cell.length_a   1.000
_cell.length_b   1.000
_cell.length_c   1.000
_cell.angle_alpha   90.00
_cell.angle_beta   90.00
_cell.angle_gamma   90.00
#
_symmetry.space_group_name_H-M   'P 1'
#
loop_
_entity.id
_entity.type
_entity.pdbx_description
1 polymer ?
#
loop_
_entity_poly.entity_id
_entity_poly.type
_entity_poly.pdbx_seq_one_letter_code
_entity_poly.pdbx_strand_id
1 'polypeptide(L)'
;MSALDRVLVGAAVAVSPAAHRAARREQWLADVRDAHELDLSPTALAFGAFTTALFHRRAGHRSTWGDTMTALPTPVRSAPHTIRTVPVLVALAVVSLLVEGAWLILQPNYGYESASDRVLGITGTWSLVFFVPGAAIALAALTLRTGARRRRLGASMIVAAAVGGALQPILTPPTSLPIALVPVVLALAGWLVAARAARWTWVLLVLPVAVFALQWAGVLYPLVPVRWSPFLVTLPHLAIVLAGAVASRFSTDAPAVVGAHGEALVDKTV
;
A
#
# COMPACT_ATOMS: atom_id res chain seq x y z
N MET A 1 0.11 -28.58 -13.20
CA MET A 1 0.63 -27.79 -12.06
C MET A 1 2.10 -27.44 -12.30
N SER A 2 2.46 -26.17 -12.21
CA SER A 2 3.83 -25.70 -12.50
C SER A 2 4.77 -25.82 -11.29
N ALA A 3 6.08 -25.59 -11.50
CA ALA A 3 7.05 -25.50 -10.40
C ALA A 3 6.77 -24.28 -9.49
N LEU A 4 6.35 -23.16 -10.07
CA LEU A 4 6.01 -21.93 -9.36
C LEU A 4 4.80 -22.13 -8.43
N ASP A 5 3.76 -22.81 -8.88
CA ASP A 5 2.58 -23.09 -8.06
C ASP A 5 2.94 -23.90 -6.81
N ARG A 6 3.79 -24.91 -6.96
CA ARG A 6 4.28 -25.74 -5.85
C ARG A 6 5.09 -24.91 -4.84
N VAL A 7 5.94 -24.01 -5.33
CA VAL A 7 6.72 -23.10 -4.46
C VAL A 7 5.80 -22.15 -3.71
N LEU A 8 4.81 -21.56 -4.38
CA LEU A 8 3.85 -20.63 -3.76
C LEU A 8 3.00 -21.33 -2.69
N VAL A 9 2.44 -22.51 -2.98
CA VAL A 9 1.69 -23.31 -2.00
C VAL A 9 2.61 -23.76 -0.85
N GLY A 10 3.84 -24.17 -1.15
CA GLY A 10 4.83 -24.53 -0.13
C GLY A 10 5.15 -23.38 0.83
N ALA A 11 5.38 -22.19 0.30
CA ALA A 11 5.59 -20.98 1.08
C ALA A 11 4.34 -20.61 1.90
N ALA A 12 3.14 -20.73 1.31
CA ALA A 12 1.87 -20.51 2.00
C ALA A 12 1.70 -21.43 3.22
N VAL A 13 2.03 -22.72 3.06
CA VAL A 13 1.96 -23.71 4.15
C VAL A 13 3.00 -23.41 5.23
N ALA A 14 4.22 -23.02 4.85
CA ALA A 14 5.29 -22.69 5.80
C ALA A 14 4.90 -21.50 6.71
N VAL A 15 4.28 -20.47 6.13
CA VAL A 15 3.84 -19.27 6.84
C VAL A 15 2.54 -19.49 7.65
N SER A 16 1.78 -20.54 7.33
CA SER A 16 0.55 -20.90 8.07
C SER A 16 0.84 -21.41 9.50
N PRO A 17 -0.12 -21.25 10.44
CA PRO A 17 0.00 -21.79 11.80
C PRO A 17 0.24 -23.30 11.81
N ALA A 18 1.12 -23.77 12.71
CA ALA A 18 1.55 -25.17 12.77
C ALA A 18 0.37 -26.16 12.81
N ALA A 19 -0.66 -25.85 13.59
CA ALA A 19 -1.85 -26.69 13.75
C ALA A 19 -2.68 -26.89 12.46
N HIS A 20 -2.53 -26.02 11.45
CA HIS A 20 -3.31 -26.08 10.21
C HIS A 20 -2.50 -26.45 8.97
N ARG A 21 -1.19 -26.68 9.10
CA ARG A 21 -0.31 -26.89 7.94
C ARG A 21 -0.65 -28.13 7.13
N ALA A 22 -0.98 -29.24 7.79
CA ALA A 22 -1.33 -30.49 7.12
C ALA A 22 -2.62 -30.33 6.30
N ALA A 23 -3.70 -29.86 6.94
CA ALA A 23 -4.99 -29.64 6.29
C ALA A 23 -4.91 -28.61 5.15
N ARG A 24 -4.25 -27.46 5.36
CA ARG A 24 -4.09 -26.43 4.31
C ARG A 24 -3.21 -26.89 3.15
N ARG A 25 -2.19 -27.72 3.42
CA ARG A 25 -1.35 -28.30 2.35
C ARG A 25 -2.19 -29.19 1.45
N GLU A 26 -2.98 -30.08 2.04
CA GLU A 26 -3.85 -30.98 1.30
C GLU A 26 -4.90 -30.20 0.50
N GLN A 27 -5.61 -29.28 1.17
CA GLN A 27 -6.65 -28.46 0.54
C GLN A 27 -6.11 -27.62 -0.62
N TRP A 28 -5.05 -26.84 -0.40
CA TRP A 28 -4.54 -25.94 -1.44
C TRP A 28 -3.85 -26.68 -2.59
N LEU A 29 -3.28 -27.87 -2.35
CA LEU A 29 -2.78 -28.70 -3.44
C LEU A 29 -3.93 -29.31 -4.25
N ALA A 30 -5.03 -29.70 -3.61
CA ALA A 30 -6.24 -30.16 -4.30
C ALA A 30 -6.85 -29.02 -5.13
N ASP A 31 -7.05 -27.84 -4.54
CA ASP A 31 -7.61 -26.66 -5.22
C ASP A 31 -6.79 -26.27 -6.47
N VAL A 32 -5.45 -26.30 -6.38
CA VAL A 32 -4.56 -25.99 -7.51
C VAL A 32 -4.55 -27.12 -8.56
N ARG A 33 -4.68 -28.38 -8.16
CA ARG A 33 -4.76 -29.53 -9.08
C ARG A 33 -6.07 -29.49 -9.87
N ASP A 34 -7.17 -29.22 -9.18
CA ASP A 34 -8.53 -29.33 -9.73
C ASP A 34 -9.01 -27.99 -10.34
N ALA A 35 -8.17 -26.95 -10.30
CA ALA A 35 -8.42 -25.61 -10.85
C ALA A 35 -8.95 -25.61 -12.29
N HIS A 36 -8.43 -26.51 -13.12
CA HIS A 36 -8.77 -26.62 -14.53
C HIS A 36 -10.18 -27.17 -14.78
N GLU A 37 -10.74 -27.92 -13.83
CA GLU A 37 -12.12 -28.41 -13.90
C GLU A 37 -13.14 -27.28 -13.67
N LEU A 38 -12.68 -26.15 -13.13
CA LEU A 38 -13.49 -24.97 -12.80
C LEU A 38 -13.17 -23.76 -13.69
N ASP A 39 -12.42 -23.94 -14.79
CA ASP A 39 -11.90 -22.86 -15.64
C ASP A 39 -11.12 -21.78 -14.87
N LEU A 40 -10.48 -22.16 -13.75
CA LEU A 40 -9.68 -21.25 -12.92
C LEU A 40 -8.19 -21.39 -13.23
N SER A 41 -7.47 -20.28 -13.08
CA SER A 41 -6.01 -20.27 -13.22
C SER A 41 -5.34 -20.91 -11.98
N PRO A 42 -4.57 -22.01 -12.14
CA PRO A 42 -3.85 -22.65 -11.03
C PRO A 42 -2.88 -21.70 -10.33
N THR A 43 -2.22 -20.80 -11.09
CA THR A 43 -1.29 -19.81 -10.55
C THR A 43 -2.02 -18.76 -9.71
N ALA A 44 -3.23 -18.35 -10.12
CA ALA A 44 -4.05 -17.43 -9.36
C ALA A 44 -4.49 -18.03 -8.02
N LEU A 45 -4.85 -19.33 -8.00
CA LEU A 45 -5.19 -20.04 -6.77
C LEU A 45 -3.97 -20.23 -5.85
N ALA A 46 -2.81 -20.57 -6.40
CA ALA A 46 -1.57 -20.68 -5.63
C ALA A 46 -1.17 -19.33 -4.99
N PHE A 47 -1.34 -18.23 -5.73
CA PHE A 47 -1.12 -16.87 -5.22
C PHE A 47 -2.18 -16.46 -4.18
N GLY A 48 -3.43 -16.85 -4.40
CA GLY A 48 -4.52 -16.71 -3.44
C GLY A 48 -4.23 -17.43 -2.13
N ALA A 49 -3.74 -18.67 -2.18
CA ALA A 49 -3.31 -19.43 -1.01
C ALA A 49 -2.16 -18.74 -0.25
N PHE A 50 -1.14 -18.26 -0.98
CA PHE A 50 0.00 -17.54 -0.40
C PHE A 50 -0.40 -16.24 0.29
N THR A 51 -1.18 -15.40 -0.39
CA THR A 51 -1.68 -14.16 0.19
C THR A 51 -2.63 -14.44 1.37
N THR A 52 -3.46 -15.48 1.28
CA THR A 52 -4.32 -15.92 2.40
C THR A 52 -3.48 -16.34 3.61
N ALA A 53 -2.41 -17.13 3.42
CA ALA A 53 -1.51 -17.53 4.48
C ALA A 53 -0.81 -16.33 5.15
N LEU A 54 -0.32 -15.39 4.34
CA LEU A 54 0.37 -14.19 4.82
C LEU A 54 -0.56 -13.29 5.62
N PHE A 55 -1.76 -13.02 5.11
CA PHE A 55 -2.62 -11.98 5.66
C PHE A 55 -3.68 -12.49 6.64
N HIS A 56 -4.00 -13.80 6.64
CA HIS A 56 -5.05 -14.39 7.49
C HIS A 56 -4.50 -15.43 8.49
N ARG A 57 -3.24 -15.27 8.90
CA ARG A 57 -2.54 -16.17 9.84
C ARG A 57 -3.26 -16.37 11.18
N ARG A 58 -4.10 -15.42 11.62
CA ARG A 58 -4.84 -15.47 12.91
C ARG A 58 -6.33 -15.80 12.78
N ALA A 59 -6.85 -16.00 11.58
CA ALA A 59 -8.24 -16.42 11.39
C ALA A 59 -8.37 -17.93 11.65
N GLY A 60 -8.19 -18.33 12.91
CA GLY A 60 -8.49 -19.67 13.40
C GLY A 60 -10.00 -19.89 13.54
N HIS A 61 -10.76 -19.58 12.49
CA HIS A 61 -12.15 -20.01 12.45
C HIS A 61 -12.15 -21.52 12.29
N ARG A 62 -12.66 -22.24 13.30
CA ARG A 62 -13.07 -23.64 13.15
C ARG A 62 -13.99 -23.69 11.94
N SER A 63 -13.52 -24.27 10.85
CA SER A 63 -14.39 -24.70 9.76
C SER A 63 -15.25 -25.83 10.34
N THR A 64 -16.43 -25.49 10.87
CA THR A 64 -17.41 -26.45 11.39
C THR A 64 -18.10 -27.24 10.28
N TRP A 65 -17.42 -27.51 9.17
CA TRP A 65 -17.94 -28.21 8.00
C TRP A 65 -18.10 -29.73 8.22
N GLY A 66 -18.18 -30.18 9.47
CA GLY A 66 -18.43 -31.56 9.86
C GLY A 66 -19.50 -31.74 10.93
N ASP A 67 -20.03 -30.66 11.51
CA ASP A 67 -21.17 -30.72 12.42
C ASP A 67 -22.44 -30.34 11.66
N THR A 68 -23.42 -31.23 11.69
CA THR A 68 -24.66 -31.21 10.91
C THR A 68 -25.39 -29.87 10.97
N MET A 69 -25.78 -29.38 9.79
CA MET A 69 -26.57 -28.15 9.61
C MET A 69 -27.92 -28.24 10.34
N THR A 70 -28.02 -27.58 11.48
CA THR A 70 -29.28 -27.12 12.06
C THR A 70 -29.22 -25.60 12.13
N ALA A 71 -29.42 -24.96 10.98
CA ALA A 71 -29.38 -23.50 10.86
C ALA A 71 -30.70 -22.90 11.40
N LEU A 72 -30.69 -22.49 12.67
CA LEU A 72 -31.53 -21.38 13.12
C LEU A 72 -31.14 -20.11 12.31
N PRO A 73 -32.09 -19.24 11.96
CA PRO A 73 -31.80 -18.00 11.26
C PRO A 73 -31.08 -17.04 12.21
N THR A 74 -29.76 -17.20 12.33
CA THR A 74 -28.92 -16.23 13.03
C THR A 74 -28.77 -14.98 12.18
N PRO A 75 -28.85 -13.78 12.79
CA PRO A 75 -28.68 -12.51 12.10
C PRO A 75 -27.35 -12.49 11.35
N VAL A 76 -27.44 -12.06 10.09
CA VAL A 76 -26.37 -11.97 9.09
C VAL A 76 -25.05 -11.57 9.75
N ARG A 77 -24.09 -12.50 9.73
CA ARG A 77 -22.71 -12.29 10.20
C ARG A 77 -22.13 -11.02 9.59
N SER A 78 -21.41 -10.28 10.43
CA SER A 78 -20.58 -9.14 10.08
C SER A 78 -19.74 -9.43 8.83
N ALA A 79 -19.73 -8.49 7.89
CA ALA A 79 -19.00 -8.54 6.62
C ALA A 79 -17.62 -9.21 6.74
N PRO A 80 -17.17 -9.97 5.71
CA PRO A 80 -15.89 -10.66 5.72
C PRO A 80 -14.79 -9.69 6.14
N HIS A 81 -13.94 -10.13 7.07
CA HIS A 81 -12.82 -9.34 7.60
C HIS A 81 -11.82 -9.07 6.49
N THR A 82 -12.11 -8.04 5.69
CA THR A 82 -11.20 -7.50 4.69
C THR A 82 -9.98 -6.99 5.43
N ILE A 83 -8.81 -7.47 5.00
CA ILE A 83 -7.50 -7.00 5.44
C ILE A 83 -7.55 -5.47 5.44
N ARG A 84 -7.00 -4.84 6.48
CA ARG A 84 -6.74 -3.40 6.41
C ARG A 84 -5.71 -3.19 5.29
N THR A 85 -6.18 -2.90 4.08
CA THR A 85 -5.36 -2.70 2.87
C THR A 85 -4.41 -1.51 3.02
N VAL A 86 -4.86 -0.49 3.75
CA VAL A 86 -4.11 0.74 4.01
C VAL A 86 -2.70 0.50 4.59
N PRO A 87 -2.49 -0.20 5.72
CA PRO A 87 -1.14 -0.43 6.25
C PRO A 87 -0.23 -1.24 5.32
N VAL A 88 -0.79 -2.15 4.50
CA VAL A 88 0.00 -2.91 3.52
C VAL A 88 0.50 -1.99 2.42
N LEU A 89 -0.37 -1.13 1.89
CA LEU A 89 -0.01 -0.15 0.85
C LEU A 89 0.97 0.92 1.38
N VAL A 90 0.80 1.35 2.64
CA VAL A 90 1.75 2.25 3.31
C VAL A 90 3.12 1.57 3.47
N ALA A 91 3.16 0.31 3.89
CA ALA A 91 4.40 -0.45 4.00
C ALA A 91 5.09 -0.60 2.63
N LEU A 92 4.32 -0.87 1.57
CA LEU A 92 4.84 -0.94 0.21
C LEU A 92 5.48 0.38 -0.23
N ALA A 93 4.84 1.52 0.07
CA ALA A 93 5.40 2.84 -0.22
C ALA A 93 6.73 3.07 0.53
N VAL A 94 6.81 2.72 1.81
CA VAL A 94 8.06 2.84 2.59
C VAL A 94 9.17 1.95 2.03
N VAL A 95 8.85 0.69 1.70
CA VAL A 95 9.82 -0.24 1.13
C VAL A 95 10.35 0.27 -0.21
N SER A 96 9.49 0.83 -1.06
CA SER A 96 9.89 1.43 -2.33
C SER A 96 10.94 2.55 -2.14
N LEU A 97 10.72 3.45 -1.18
CA LEU A 97 11.65 4.54 -0.85
C LEU A 97 12.97 4.04 -0.25
N LEU A 98 12.95 2.93 0.50
CA LEU A 98 14.19 2.31 1.01
C LEU A 98 14.98 1.64 -0.11
N VAL A 99 14.30 0.95 -1.02
CA VAL A 99 14.91 0.31 -2.19
C VAL A 99 15.55 1.37 -3.09
N GLU A 100 14.95 2.56 -3.21
CA GLU A 100 15.54 3.70 -3.92
C GLU A 100 16.89 4.12 -3.34
N GLY A 101 16.99 4.29 -2.01
CA GLY A 101 18.27 4.66 -1.38
C GLY A 101 19.36 3.62 -1.65
N ALA A 102 19.01 2.33 -1.62
CA ALA A 102 19.93 1.26 -2.00
C ALA A 102 20.28 1.31 -3.50
N TRP A 103 19.31 1.56 -4.37
CA TRP A 103 19.49 1.73 -5.82
C TRP A 103 20.47 2.87 -6.12
N LEU A 104 20.31 4.03 -5.49
CA LEU A 104 21.17 5.19 -5.65
C LEU A 104 22.61 4.96 -5.15
N ILE A 105 22.81 4.10 -4.14
CA ILE A 105 24.16 3.71 -3.68
C ILE A 105 24.85 2.80 -4.69
N LEU A 106 24.09 1.89 -5.30
CA LEU A 106 24.61 0.96 -6.29
C LEU A 106 24.87 1.66 -7.63
N GLN A 107 24.12 2.72 -7.90
CA GLN A 107 24.12 3.50 -9.13
C GLN A 107 25.51 3.88 -9.68
N PRO A 108 26.45 4.42 -8.88
CA PRO A 108 27.77 4.85 -9.37
C PRO A 108 28.66 3.66 -9.74
N ASN A 109 28.43 2.49 -9.13
CA ASN A 109 29.20 1.27 -9.39
C ASN A 109 28.85 0.62 -10.72
N TYR A 110 27.70 0.99 -11.31
CA TYR A 110 27.24 0.43 -12.57
C TYR A 110 27.72 1.18 -13.80
N GLY A 111 28.45 2.30 -13.64
CA GLY A 111 29.04 3.06 -14.76
C GLY A 111 27.98 3.50 -15.77
N TYR A 112 27.60 4.79 -15.77
CA TYR A 112 26.68 5.34 -16.78
C TYR A 112 27.32 5.49 -18.17
N GLU A 113 27.97 4.45 -18.64
CA GLU A 113 28.77 4.45 -19.85
C GLU A 113 27.86 4.41 -21.09
N SER A 114 26.73 3.70 -21.03
CA SER A 114 25.76 3.65 -22.12
C SER A 114 24.57 4.60 -21.93
N ALA A 115 23.90 4.93 -23.04
CA ALA A 115 22.64 5.68 -23.01
C ALA A 115 21.50 4.87 -22.35
N SER A 116 21.50 3.55 -22.54
CA SER A 116 20.53 2.63 -21.92
C SER A 116 20.65 2.62 -20.39
N ASP A 117 21.87 2.63 -19.85
CA ASP A 117 22.07 2.64 -18.40
C ASP A 117 21.52 3.94 -17.81
N ARG A 118 21.78 5.08 -18.45
CA ARG A 118 21.26 6.39 -18.03
C ARG A 118 19.73 6.42 -18.00
N VAL A 119 19.08 5.88 -19.03
CA VAL A 119 17.63 5.75 -19.08
C VAL A 119 17.14 4.86 -17.94
N LEU A 120 17.75 3.68 -17.74
CA LEU A 120 17.38 2.76 -16.66
C LEU A 120 17.51 3.40 -15.28
N GLY A 121 18.60 4.14 -15.04
CA GLY A 121 18.85 4.86 -13.79
C GLY A 121 17.79 5.92 -13.50
N ILE A 122 17.44 6.73 -14.51
CA ILE A 122 16.42 7.77 -14.41
C ILE A 122 15.04 7.13 -14.18
N THR A 123 14.65 6.17 -15.03
CA THR A 123 13.35 5.49 -14.94
C THR A 123 13.18 4.74 -13.63
N GLY A 124 14.23 4.07 -13.14
CA GLY A 124 14.24 3.38 -11.85
C GLY A 124 14.02 4.34 -10.69
N THR A 125 14.74 5.47 -10.68
CA THR A 125 14.58 6.51 -9.66
C THR A 125 13.16 7.06 -9.65
N TRP A 126 12.61 7.41 -10.82
CA TRP A 126 11.28 8.00 -10.92
C TRP A 126 10.18 7.01 -10.48
N SER A 127 10.35 5.75 -10.83
CA SER A 127 9.43 4.68 -10.45
C SER A 127 9.41 4.47 -8.93
N LEU A 128 10.58 4.42 -8.30
CA LEU A 128 10.71 4.13 -6.87
C LEU A 128 10.34 5.31 -5.96
N VAL A 129 10.54 6.55 -6.42
CA VAL A 129 10.22 7.79 -5.68
C VAL A 129 8.75 8.18 -5.84
N PHE A 130 8.26 8.23 -7.07
CA PHE A 130 7.00 8.90 -7.39
C PHE A 130 5.89 7.91 -7.74
N PHE A 131 6.11 7.03 -8.71
CA PHE A 131 5.02 6.21 -9.25
C PHE A 131 4.58 5.12 -8.28
N VAL A 132 5.50 4.33 -7.73
CA VAL A 132 5.16 3.23 -6.80
C VAL A 132 4.58 3.78 -5.49
N PRO A 133 5.22 4.73 -4.78
CA PRO A 133 4.64 5.29 -3.56
C PRO A 133 3.34 6.05 -3.85
N GLY A 134 3.28 6.84 -4.92
CA GLY A 134 2.10 7.60 -5.32
C GLY A 134 0.90 6.71 -5.60
N ALA A 135 1.08 5.63 -6.37
CA ALA A 135 0.03 4.66 -6.64
C ALA A 135 -0.43 3.94 -5.37
N ALA A 136 0.51 3.49 -4.53
CA ALA A 136 0.19 2.80 -3.29
C ALA A 136 -0.62 3.69 -2.34
N ILE A 137 -0.21 4.94 -2.15
CA ILE A 137 -0.87 5.90 -1.26
C ILE A 137 -2.22 6.36 -1.85
N ALA A 138 -2.32 6.55 -3.17
CA ALA A 138 -3.59 6.88 -3.83
C ALA A 138 -4.61 5.75 -3.68
N LEU A 139 -4.19 4.49 -3.89
CA LEU A 139 -5.03 3.31 -3.65
C LEU A 139 -5.43 3.23 -2.17
N ALA A 140 -4.51 3.48 -1.26
CA ALA A 140 -4.80 3.48 0.17
C ALA A 140 -5.87 4.55 0.50
N ALA A 141 -5.76 5.75 -0.06
CA ALA A 141 -6.73 6.83 0.11
C ALA A 141 -8.13 6.45 -0.43
N LEU A 142 -8.19 5.75 -1.56
CA LEU A 142 -9.45 5.24 -2.12
C LEU A 142 -10.11 4.18 -1.25
N THR A 143 -9.31 3.40 -0.51
CA THR A 143 -9.82 2.35 0.40
C THR A 143 -10.23 2.86 1.79
N LEU A 144 -10.07 4.16 2.07
CA LEU A 144 -10.52 4.76 3.33
C LEU A 144 -12.04 4.66 3.49
N ARG A 145 -12.52 4.66 4.73
CA ARG A 145 -13.95 4.57 5.07
C ARG A 145 -14.68 5.92 5.01
N THR A 146 -14.04 6.95 4.45
CA THR A 146 -14.58 8.30 4.35
C THR A 146 -15.52 8.46 3.15
N GLY A 147 -16.24 9.58 3.05
CA GLY A 147 -17.17 9.84 1.95
C GLY A 147 -16.51 9.80 0.56
N ALA A 148 -17.20 9.21 -0.43
CA ALA A 148 -16.67 8.92 -1.77
C ALA A 148 -16.02 10.14 -2.47
N ARG A 149 -16.65 11.32 -2.38
CA ARG A 149 -16.12 12.57 -2.96
C ARG A 149 -14.75 12.94 -2.40
N ARG A 150 -14.53 12.76 -1.10
CA ARG A 150 -13.28 13.11 -0.41
C ARG A 150 -12.16 12.14 -0.75
N ARG A 151 -12.47 10.84 -0.81
CA ARG A 151 -11.53 9.80 -1.23
C ARG A 151 -11.00 10.07 -2.64
N ARG A 152 -11.90 10.36 -3.57
CA ARG A 152 -11.55 10.68 -4.96
C ARG A 152 -10.71 11.95 -5.06
N LEU A 153 -11.09 13.02 -4.34
CA LEU A 153 -10.36 14.27 -4.35
C LEU A 153 -8.96 14.14 -3.74
N GLY A 154 -8.84 13.45 -2.59
CA GLY A 154 -7.54 13.20 -1.97
C GLY A 154 -6.64 12.31 -2.84
N ALA A 155 -7.19 11.24 -3.41
CA ALA A 155 -6.46 10.39 -4.36
C ALA A 155 -6.01 11.17 -5.61
N SER A 156 -6.86 12.04 -6.18
CA SER A 156 -6.46 12.86 -7.33
C SER A 156 -5.34 13.84 -6.99
N MET A 157 -5.31 14.39 -5.77
CA MET A 157 -4.22 15.26 -5.32
C MET A 157 -2.90 14.47 -5.18
N ILE A 158 -2.95 13.24 -4.65
CA ILE A 158 -1.78 12.36 -4.53
C ILE A 158 -1.27 11.96 -5.92
N VAL A 159 -2.16 11.62 -6.85
CA VAL A 159 -1.78 11.30 -8.24
C VAL A 159 -1.18 12.52 -8.93
N ALA A 160 -1.79 13.70 -8.78
CA ALA A 160 -1.26 14.95 -9.32
C ALA A 160 0.12 15.29 -8.74
N ALA A 161 0.34 15.03 -7.44
CA ALA A 161 1.64 15.16 -6.81
C ALA A 161 2.67 14.19 -7.41
N ALA A 162 2.33 12.91 -7.57
CA ALA A 162 3.24 11.92 -8.14
C ALA A 162 3.63 12.26 -9.59
N VAL A 163 2.65 12.62 -10.43
CA VAL A 163 2.88 13.01 -11.83
C VAL A 163 3.65 14.33 -11.91
N GLY A 164 3.26 15.32 -11.09
CA GLY A 164 3.93 16.61 -11.05
C GLY A 164 5.38 16.50 -10.57
N GLY A 165 5.65 15.69 -9.55
CA GLY A 165 7.00 15.41 -9.07
C GLY A 165 7.87 14.70 -10.10
N ALA A 166 7.29 13.73 -10.83
CA ALA A 166 7.98 13.08 -11.93
C ALA A 166 8.29 14.06 -13.08
N LEU A 167 7.35 14.93 -13.46
CA LEU A 167 7.55 15.85 -14.58
C LEU A 167 8.39 17.10 -14.24
N GLN A 168 8.52 17.46 -12.97
CA GLN A 168 9.19 18.68 -12.52
C GLN A 168 10.62 18.86 -13.06
N PRO A 169 11.49 17.83 -13.08
CA PRO A 169 12.85 17.95 -13.61
C PRO A 169 12.92 18.25 -15.12
N ILE A 170 11.86 17.91 -15.88
CA ILE A 170 11.76 18.20 -17.31
C ILE A 170 11.23 19.61 -17.53
N LEU A 171 10.23 20.01 -16.74
CA LEU A 171 9.46 21.23 -16.97
C LEU A 171 10.07 22.49 -16.35
N THR A 172 10.91 22.34 -15.32
CA THR A 172 11.54 23.48 -14.67
C THR A 172 13.04 23.49 -14.94
N PRO A 173 13.61 24.60 -15.46
CA PRO A 173 15.05 24.77 -15.52
C PRO A 173 15.63 24.67 -14.10
N PRO A 174 16.92 24.33 -13.95
CA PRO A 174 17.58 24.28 -12.66
C PRO A 174 17.51 25.67 -12.02
N THR A 175 16.53 25.85 -11.14
CA THR A 175 16.29 27.08 -10.41
C THR A 175 16.72 26.84 -8.96
N SER A 176 17.20 27.88 -8.30
CA SER A 176 17.53 27.86 -6.87
C SER A 176 16.27 27.74 -5.98
N LEU A 177 15.08 27.77 -6.58
CA LEU A 177 13.81 27.68 -5.88
C LEU A 177 13.44 26.21 -5.62
N PRO A 178 13.02 25.85 -4.40
CA PRO A 178 12.69 24.48 -4.02
C PRO A 178 11.30 24.07 -4.51
N ILE A 179 11.06 24.11 -5.82
CA ILE A 179 9.79 23.74 -6.46
C ILE A 179 9.44 22.26 -6.18
N ALA A 180 10.45 21.43 -5.91
CA ALA A 180 10.30 20.03 -5.49
C ALA A 180 9.46 19.84 -4.21
N LEU A 181 9.23 20.89 -3.42
CA LEU A 181 8.40 20.85 -2.23
C LEU A 181 6.89 20.74 -2.55
N VAL A 182 6.46 21.28 -3.69
CA VAL A 182 5.04 21.40 -4.04
C VAL A 182 4.36 20.03 -4.17
N PRO A 183 4.93 19.04 -4.89
CA PRO A 183 4.40 17.67 -4.93
C PRO A 183 4.25 17.05 -3.54
N VAL A 184 5.26 17.20 -2.69
CA VAL A 184 5.34 16.59 -1.35
C VAL A 184 4.21 17.12 -0.46
N VAL A 185 4.03 18.44 -0.41
CA VAL A 185 2.96 19.09 0.36
C VAL A 185 1.58 18.74 -0.21
N LEU A 186 1.45 18.70 -1.54
CA LEU A 186 0.19 18.35 -2.20
C LEU A 186 -0.24 16.90 -1.90
N ALA A 187 0.69 15.95 -1.89
CA ALA A 187 0.41 14.56 -1.54
C ALA A 187 -0.09 14.42 -0.10
N LEU A 188 0.59 15.07 0.87
CA LEU A 188 0.17 15.04 2.27
C LEU A 188 -1.19 15.73 2.48
N ALA A 189 -1.41 16.89 1.85
CA ALA A 189 -2.70 17.57 1.89
C ALA A 189 -3.81 16.68 1.30
N GLY A 190 -3.55 16.01 0.17
CA GLY A 190 -4.46 15.03 -0.42
C GLY A 190 -4.83 13.91 0.54
N TRP A 191 -3.84 13.38 1.28
CA TRP A 191 -4.07 12.36 2.30
C TRP A 191 -4.92 12.87 3.48
N LEU A 192 -4.63 14.07 4.00
CA LEU A 192 -5.39 14.67 5.11
C LEU A 192 -6.85 14.91 4.71
N VAL A 193 -7.09 15.32 3.46
CA VAL A 193 -8.43 15.47 2.90
C VAL A 193 -9.13 14.13 2.77
N ALA A 194 -8.43 13.09 2.27
CA ALA A 194 -8.98 11.75 2.13
C ALA A 194 -9.38 11.16 3.49
N ALA A 195 -8.53 11.31 4.51
CA ALA A 195 -8.69 10.72 5.85
C ALA A 195 -9.61 11.50 6.79
N ARG A 196 -10.11 12.68 6.39
CA ARG A 196 -10.85 13.61 7.25
C ARG A 196 -10.16 13.79 8.60
N ALA A 197 -8.90 14.20 8.53
CA ALA A 197 -8.10 14.36 9.72
C ALA A 197 -8.53 15.58 10.55
N ALA A 198 -8.31 15.54 11.87
CA ALA A 198 -8.66 16.63 12.78
C ALA A 198 -7.95 17.94 12.39
N ARG A 199 -8.50 19.11 12.74
CA ARG A 199 -7.91 20.41 12.34
C ARG A 199 -6.45 20.58 12.79
N TRP A 200 -6.06 19.99 13.92
CA TRP A 200 -4.68 20.07 14.41
C TRP A 200 -3.68 19.26 13.56
N THR A 201 -4.11 18.20 12.85
CA THR A 201 -3.19 17.40 12.02
C THR A 201 -2.70 18.15 10.79
N TRP A 202 -3.32 19.29 10.43
CA TRP A 202 -2.81 20.17 9.38
C TRP A 202 -1.45 20.77 9.73
N VAL A 203 -1.10 20.84 11.02
CA VAL A 203 0.26 21.20 11.46
C VAL A 203 1.29 20.20 10.94
N LEU A 204 0.91 18.95 10.65
CA LEU A 204 1.81 17.96 10.05
C LEU A 204 2.25 18.32 8.63
N LEU A 205 1.57 19.26 7.93
CA LEU A 205 2.07 19.80 6.67
C LEU A 205 3.42 20.50 6.83
N VAL A 206 3.74 21.01 8.03
CA VAL A 206 5.02 21.64 8.31
C VAL A 206 6.16 20.62 8.36
N LEU A 207 5.87 19.35 8.70
CA LEU A 207 6.90 18.32 8.85
C LEU A 207 7.72 18.07 7.58
N PRO A 208 7.12 17.74 6.41
CA PRO A 208 7.91 17.56 5.18
C PRO A 208 8.64 18.84 4.77
N VAL A 209 8.10 20.01 5.08
CA VAL A 209 8.73 21.32 4.82
C VAL A 209 9.98 21.50 5.69
N ALA A 210 9.89 21.20 6.98
CA ALA A 210 11.00 21.28 7.90
C ALA A 210 12.11 20.28 7.54
N VAL A 211 11.75 19.03 7.24
CA VAL A 211 12.70 17.99 6.81
C VAL A 211 13.42 18.42 5.53
N PHE A 212 12.68 18.92 4.53
CA PHE A 212 13.26 19.43 3.30
C PHE A 212 14.17 20.64 3.57
N ALA A 213 13.76 21.59 4.41
CA ALA A 213 14.56 22.77 4.74
C ALA A 213 15.87 22.39 5.44
N LEU A 214 15.83 21.41 6.36
CA LEU A 214 17.03 20.87 7.03
C LEU A 214 17.98 20.18 6.03
N GLN A 215 17.41 19.41 5.10
CA GLN A 215 18.18 18.77 4.04
C GLN A 215 18.82 19.81 3.11
N TRP A 216 18.04 20.79 2.66
CA TRP A 216 18.48 21.88 1.78
C TRP A 216 19.56 22.75 2.43
N ALA A 217 19.42 23.05 3.72
CA ALA A 217 20.40 23.79 4.50
C ALA A 217 21.69 23.00 4.76
N GLY A 218 21.78 21.74 4.31
CA GLY A 218 22.98 20.92 4.47
C GLY A 218 23.14 20.32 5.87
N VAL A 219 22.23 20.59 6.81
CA VAL A 219 22.37 20.22 8.24
C VAL A 219 22.51 18.72 8.45
N LEU A 220 21.89 17.93 7.58
CA LEU A 220 21.89 16.47 7.67
C LEU A 220 23.18 15.81 7.13
N TYR A 221 23.90 16.47 6.23
CA TYR A 221 25.06 15.90 5.56
C TYR A 221 26.28 15.68 6.47
N PRO A 222 26.60 16.58 7.44
CA PRO A 222 27.66 16.34 8.42
C PRO A 222 27.38 15.17 9.38
N LEU A 223 26.09 14.85 9.60
CA LEU A 223 25.65 13.86 10.57
C LEU A 223 25.61 12.44 9.99
N VAL A 224 25.55 12.33 8.66
CA VAL A 224 25.36 11.07 7.96
C VAL A 224 26.60 10.75 7.14
N PRO A 225 27.22 9.56 7.30
CA PRO A 225 28.37 9.19 6.49
C PRO A 225 28.05 9.28 5.00
N VAL A 226 29.00 9.77 4.19
CA VAL A 226 28.80 10.05 2.76
C VAL A 226 28.13 8.91 2.00
N ARG A 227 28.49 7.65 2.31
CA ARG A 227 27.91 6.44 1.70
C ARG A 227 26.39 6.27 1.92
N TRP A 228 25.83 6.92 2.94
CA TRP A 228 24.40 6.90 3.28
C TRP A 228 23.67 8.16 2.80
N SER A 229 24.38 9.13 2.22
CA SER A 229 23.78 10.36 1.69
C SER A 229 22.62 10.13 0.72
N PRO A 230 22.57 9.05 -0.10
CA PRO A 230 21.41 8.84 -0.98
C PRO A 230 20.10 8.60 -0.23
N PHE A 231 20.14 8.04 0.99
CA PHE A 231 18.94 7.88 1.82
C PHE A 231 18.42 9.21 2.38
N LEU A 232 19.25 10.26 2.45
CA LEU A 232 18.78 11.58 2.87
C LEU A 232 17.77 12.17 1.89
N VAL A 233 17.90 11.82 0.59
CA VAL A 233 17.03 12.31 -0.49
C VAL A 233 15.60 11.82 -0.36
N THR A 234 15.39 10.67 0.28
CA THR A 234 14.07 10.05 0.43
C THR A 234 13.35 10.52 1.70
N LEU A 235 14.03 11.23 2.60
CA LEU A 235 13.47 11.67 3.88
C LEU A 235 12.22 12.55 3.78
N PRO A 236 12.12 13.54 2.86
CA PRO A 236 10.89 14.32 2.70
C PRO A 236 9.69 13.44 2.34
N HIS A 237 9.89 12.45 1.48
CA HIS A 237 8.85 11.49 1.07
C HIS A 237 8.45 10.57 2.23
N LEU A 238 9.44 10.08 2.99
CA LEU A 238 9.19 9.28 4.19
C LEU A 238 8.39 10.08 5.24
N ALA A 239 8.72 11.37 5.42
CA ALA A 239 8.01 12.26 6.33
C ALA A 239 6.53 12.42 5.97
N ILE A 240 6.19 12.49 4.68
CA ILE A 240 4.78 12.47 4.21
C ILE A 240 4.09 11.18 4.66
N VAL A 241 4.71 10.03 4.39
CA VAL A 241 4.10 8.72 4.68
C VAL A 241 3.87 8.56 6.19
N LEU A 242 4.84 8.97 7.01
CA LEU A 242 4.74 8.96 8.46
C LEU A 242 3.67 9.94 8.96
N ALA A 243 3.67 11.19 8.49
CA ALA A 243 2.65 12.18 8.84
C ALA A 243 1.25 11.70 8.47
N GLY A 244 1.10 11.10 7.29
CA GLY A 244 -0.15 10.51 6.84
C GLY A 244 -0.60 9.36 7.74
N ALA A 245 0.31 8.43 8.09
CA ALA A 245 0.01 7.32 8.98
C ALA A 245 -0.40 7.79 10.38
N VAL A 246 0.27 8.81 10.93
CA VAL A 246 -0.09 9.44 12.21
C VAL A 246 -1.47 10.09 12.11
N ALA A 247 -1.71 10.92 11.09
CA ALA A 247 -2.98 11.59 10.88
C ALA A 247 -4.16 10.61 10.75
N SER A 248 -3.95 9.47 10.08
CA SER A 248 -4.97 8.43 9.93
C SER A 248 -5.38 7.76 11.24
N ARG A 249 -4.48 7.71 12.25
CA ARG A 249 -4.84 7.20 13.58
C ARG A 249 -5.76 8.15 14.35
N PHE A 250 -5.75 9.43 14.01
CA PHE A 250 -6.57 10.47 14.62
C PHE A 250 -7.71 10.92 13.69
N SER A 251 -8.11 10.07 12.75
CA SER A 251 -9.28 10.31 11.90
C SER A 251 -10.53 10.45 12.77
N THR A 252 -11.34 11.47 12.50
CA THR A 252 -12.56 11.77 13.27
C THR A 252 -13.79 11.02 12.76
N ASP A 253 -13.64 10.11 11.80
CA ASP A 253 -14.78 9.35 11.28
C ASP A 253 -15.17 8.23 12.26
N ALA A 254 -16.38 8.33 12.79
CA ALA A 254 -17.07 7.19 13.38
C ALA A 254 -17.28 6.13 12.28
N PRO A 255 -17.20 4.82 12.61
CA PRO A 255 -17.53 3.79 11.63
C PRO A 255 -18.91 4.09 11.06
N ALA A 256 -19.02 4.15 9.72
CA ALA A 256 -20.30 4.33 9.05
C ALA A 256 -21.25 3.25 9.58
N VAL A 257 -22.19 3.66 10.42
CA VAL A 257 -23.30 2.81 10.83
C VAL A 257 -24.01 2.48 9.54
N VAL A 258 -23.90 1.23 9.10
CA VAL A 258 -24.71 0.72 8.00
C VAL A 258 -26.13 0.82 8.52
N GLY A 259 -26.84 1.88 8.11
CA GLY A 259 -28.26 2.00 8.38
C GLY A 259 -28.90 0.71 7.91
N ALA A 260 -29.66 0.06 8.79
CA ALA A 260 -30.41 -1.14 8.46
C ALA A 260 -31.15 -0.85 7.15
N HIS A 261 -30.72 -1.48 6.07
CA HIS A 261 -31.52 -1.51 4.86
C HIS A 261 -32.79 -2.23 5.29
N GLY A 262 -33.88 -1.47 5.42
CA GLY A 262 -35.18 -2.02 5.69
C GLY A 262 -35.41 -3.11 4.67
N GLU A 263 -35.60 -4.33 5.17
CA GLU A 263 -36.00 -5.49 4.39
C GLU A 263 -37.24 -5.08 3.60
N ALA A 264 -37.07 -4.82 2.32
CA ALA A 264 -38.16 -4.90 1.37
C ALA A 264 -38.52 -6.38 1.26
N LEU A 265 -39.29 -6.85 2.25
CA LEU A 265 -40.05 -8.10 2.17
C LEU A 265 -40.92 -7.99 0.92
N VAL A 266 -40.44 -8.59 -0.17
CA VAL A 266 -41.26 -8.90 -1.33
C VAL A 266 -42.23 -9.97 -0.87
N ASP A 267 -43.46 -9.55 -0.58
CA ASP A 267 -44.56 -10.44 -0.29
C ASP A 267 -44.82 -11.32 -1.51
N LYS A 268 -44.53 -12.62 -1.40
CA LYS A 268 -44.73 -13.61 -2.47
C LYS A 268 -46.02 -14.39 -2.24
N THR A 269 -47.12 -13.69 -2.00
CA THR A 269 -48.46 -14.27 -2.05
C THR A 269 -49.27 -13.62 -3.17
N VAL A 270 -49.02 -14.07 -4.41
CA VAL A 270 -49.99 -14.06 -5.52
C VAL A 270 -49.76 -15.31 -6.35
#